data_AF-Q1QEY0-F1
#
_entry.id   AF-Q1QEY0-F1
#
_cell.length_a   1.000
_cell.length_b   1.000
_cell.length_c   1.000
_cell.angle_alpha   90.00
_cell.angle_beta   90.00
_cell.angle_gamma   90.00
#
_symmetry.space_group_name_H-M   'P 1'
#
loop_
_entity.id
_entity.type
_entity.pdbx_description
1 polymer ?
#
loop_
_entity_poly.entity_id
_entity_poly.type
_entity_poly.pdbx_seq_one_letter_code
_entity_poly.pdbx_strand_id
1 'polypeptide(L)'
;MSASSDTVIRLSRMEEARRQIQRQLDMIDRQITRRMTAVIPQLKPQHTCYRRGRPPNPSAFLERYRANLAAITAERQPEIDALSRKLARQDAAIAAFCQRHGLTQGSLDSAAAASDAARDRAGVMAPSRSQRVCDHG
;
A
#
# COMPACT_ATOMS: atom_id res chain seq x y z
N MET A 1 3.64 33.29 28.84
CA MET A 1 3.44 32.87 27.45
C MET A 1 4.01 31.45 27.15
N SER A 2 4.00 30.51 28.11
CA SER A 2 4.71 29.23 27.99
C SER A 2 3.82 28.04 27.58
N ALA A 3 2.52 28.08 27.92
CA ALA A 3 1.59 26.98 27.67
C ALA A 3 1.39 26.68 26.17
N SER A 4 1.50 27.68 25.29
CA SER A 4 1.43 27.47 23.84
C SER A 4 2.65 26.70 23.32
N SER A 5 3.86 27.08 23.76
CA SER A 5 5.09 26.39 23.38
C SER A 5 5.13 24.92 23.83
N ASP A 6 4.63 24.62 25.04
CA ASP A 6 4.55 23.25 25.54
C ASP A 6 3.61 22.37 24.70
N THR A 7 2.52 22.93 24.17
CA THR A 7 1.59 22.20 23.29
C THR A 7 2.23 21.87 21.94
N VAL A 8 2.98 22.81 21.36
CA VAL A 8 3.70 22.61 20.08
C VAL A 8 4.80 21.56 20.24
N ILE A 9 5.58 21.62 21.32
CA ILE A 9 6.63 20.62 21.61
C ILE A 9 6.02 19.23 21.77
N ARG A 10 4.89 19.12 22.47
CA ARG A 10 4.19 17.84 22.65
C ARG A 10 3.65 17.30 21.33
N LEU A 11 3.07 18.17 20.50
CA LEU A 11 2.59 17.79 19.17
C LEU A 11 3.74 17.28 18.29
N SER A 12 4.88 17.97 18.25
CA SER A 12 6.07 17.52 17.49
C SER A 12 6.51 16.12 17.87
N ARG A 13 6.54 15.81 19.17
CA ARG A 13 6.89 14.47 19.67
C ARG A 13 5.89 13.39 19.23
N MET A 14 4.60 13.71 19.21
CA MET A 14 3.58 12.77 18.73
C MET A 14 3.70 12.52 17.22
N GLU A 15 3.97 13.57 16.44
CA GLU A 15 4.22 13.45 15.01
C GLU A 15 5.50 12.68 14.68
N GLU A 16 6.56 12.86 15.47
CA GLU A 16 7.80 12.09 15.34
C GLU A 16 7.56 10.60 15.58
N ALA A 17 6.80 10.25 16.62
CA ALA A 17 6.40 8.87 16.87
C ALA A 17 5.61 8.29 15.68
N ARG A 18 4.71 9.08 15.09
CA ARG A 18 3.96 8.70 13.87
C ARG A 18 4.89 8.45 12.69
N ARG A 19 5.82 9.37 12.43
CA ARG A 19 6.83 9.22 11.36
C ARG A 19 7.71 8.00 11.58
N GLN A 20 8.00 7.64 12.83
CA GLN A 20 8.79 6.45 13.14
C GLN A 20 8.03 5.16 12.79
N ILE A 21 6.75 5.06 13.13
CA ILE A 21 5.90 3.92 12.74
C ILE A 21 5.80 3.83 11.21
N GLN A 22 5.63 4.97 10.52
CA GLN A 22 5.61 5.00 9.06
C GLN A 22 6.92 4.50 8.46
N ARG A 23 8.07 4.96 8.97
CA ARG A 23 9.38 4.45 8.53
C ARG A 23 9.53 2.95 8.75
N GLN A 24 8.95 2.40 9.82
CA GLN A 24 8.96 0.95 10.05
C GLN A 24 8.16 0.20 8.99
N LEU A 25 6.97 0.70 8.61
CA LEU A 25 6.21 0.15 7.49
C LEU A 25 7.01 0.23 6.18
N ASP A 26 7.59 1.38 5.86
CA ASP A 26 8.39 1.56 4.64
C ASP A 26 9.60 0.61 4.60
N MET A 27 10.23 0.34 5.75
CA MET A 27 11.32 -0.64 5.85
C MET A 27 10.83 -2.07 5.58
N ILE A 28 9.66 -2.45 6.10
CA ILE A 28 9.07 -3.77 5.84
C ILE A 28 8.75 -3.91 4.35
N ASP A 29 8.15 -2.89 3.72
CA ASP A 29 7.85 -2.90 2.29
C ASP A 29 9.10 -3.03 1.43
N ARG A 30 10.18 -2.34 1.81
CA ARG A 30 11.49 -2.50 1.16
C ARG A 30 12.06 -3.90 1.35
N GLN A 31 11.92 -4.50 2.53
CA GLN A 31 12.37 -5.88 2.78
C GLN A 31 11.58 -6.89 1.95
N ILE A 32 10.27 -6.71 1.85
CA ILE A 32 9.40 -7.53 1.01
C ILE A 32 9.85 -7.41 -0.45
N THR A 33 9.97 -6.19 -0.97
CA THR A 33 10.41 -5.92 -2.36
C THR A 33 11.80 -6.51 -2.64
N ARG A 34 12.74 -6.38 -1.71
CA ARG A 34 14.09 -6.95 -1.84
C ARG A 34 14.08 -8.48 -1.82
N ARG A 35 13.29 -9.12 -0.96
CA ARG A 35 13.14 -10.57 -0.94
C ARG A 35 12.48 -11.06 -2.24
N MET A 36 11.44 -10.38 -2.72
CA MET A 36 10.79 -10.70 -3.99
C MET A 36 11.78 -10.64 -5.16
N THR A 37 12.54 -9.55 -5.28
CA THR A 37 13.52 -9.36 -6.37
C THR A 37 14.69 -10.36 -6.30
N ALA A 38 15.09 -10.80 -5.09
CA ALA A 38 16.10 -11.83 -4.92
C ALA A 38 15.62 -13.24 -5.34
N VAL A 39 14.31 -13.50 -5.29
CA VAL A 39 13.71 -14.77 -5.71
C VAL A 39 13.63 -14.88 -7.24
N ILE A 40 13.53 -13.76 -7.97
CA ILE A 40 13.42 -13.74 -9.44
C ILE A 40 14.58 -14.48 -10.15
N PRO A 41 15.87 -14.22 -9.84
CA PRO A 41 16.99 -14.97 -10.43
C PRO A 41 17.04 -16.46 -10.08
N GLN A 42 16.47 -16.85 -8.93
CA GLN A 42 16.40 -18.26 -8.49
C GLN A 42 15.24 -19.02 -9.14
N LEU A 43 14.18 -18.30 -9.54
CA LEU A 43 13.06 -18.85 -10.30
C LEU A 43 13.35 -18.92 -11.80
N LYS A 44 14.29 -18.10 -12.31
CA LYS A 44 14.78 -18.23 -13.69
C LYS A 44 15.37 -19.63 -13.87
N PRO A 45 15.13 -20.31 -15.01
CA PRO A 45 15.77 -21.58 -15.32
C PRO A 45 17.28 -21.38 -15.42
N GLN A 46 17.99 -21.53 -14.30
CA GLN A 46 19.44 -21.58 -14.25
C GLN A 46 19.85 -22.90 -14.90
N HIS A 47 20.11 -22.88 -16.20
CA HIS A 47 20.80 -23.96 -16.90
C HIS A 47 20.10 -25.32 -16.92
N THR A 48 18.77 -25.39 -16.97
CA THR A 48 18.13 -26.56 -17.58
C THR A 48 18.37 -26.45 -19.09
N CYS A 49 19.56 -26.85 -19.50
CA CYS A 49 19.87 -27.31 -20.84
C CYS A 49 18.62 -27.96 -21.45
N TYR A 50 18.31 -27.62 -22.70
CA TYR A 50 17.30 -28.25 -23.55
C TYR A 50 17.47 -29.77 -23.52
N ARG A 51 17.11 -30.45 -22.43
CA ARG A 51 17.45 -31.87 -22.27
C ARG A 51 16.52 -32.74 -23.09
N ARG A 52 15.36 -32.23 -23.54
CA ARG A 52 14.36 -32.96 -24.35
C ARG A 52 13.44 -32.06 -25.20
N GLY A 53 13.91 -30.93 -25.71
CA GLY A 53 13.11 -30.11 -26.65
C GLY A 53 11.81 -29.49 -26.12
N ARG A 54 11.51 -29.59 -24.81
CA ARG A 54 10.32 -29.01 -24.19
C ARG A 54 10.66 -27.70 -23.48
N PRO A 55 10.05 -26.56 -23.87
CA PRO A 55 10.27 -25.29 -23.18
C PRO A 55 9.78 -25.36 -21.73
N PRO A 56 10.43 -24.65 -20.79
CA PRO A 56 9.93 -24.51 -19.42
C PRO A 56 8.49 -23.97 -19.43
N ASN A 57 7.58 -24.59 -18.67
CA ASN A 57 6.18 -24.16 -18.62
C ASN A 57 6.10 -22.76 -17.97
N PRO A 58 5.69 -21.71 -18.72
CA PRO A 58 5.64 -20.34 -18.19
C PRO A 58 4.57 -20.18 -17.11
N SER A 59 3.48 -20.95 -17.17
CA SER A 59 2.43 -20.98 -16.14
C SER A 59 2.96 -21.45 -14.79
N ALA A 60 3.72 -22.55 -14.76
CA ALA A 60 4.30 -23.10 -13.55
C ALA A 60 5.30 -22.13 -12.88
N PHE A 61 6.01 -21.32 -13.67
CA PHE A 61 6.84 -20.24 -13.14
C PHE A 61 6.01 -19.17 -12.44
N LEU A 62 4.94 -18.69 -13.08
CA LEU A 62 4.06 -17.66 -12.52
C LEU A 62 3.34 -18.14 -11.25
N GLU A 63 2.92 -19.40 -11.22
CA GLU A 63 2.32 -20.02 -10.03
C GLU A 63 3.31 -20.08 -8.86
N ARG A 64 4.54 -20.55 -9.10
CA ARG A 64 5.59 -20.55 -8.07
C ARG A 64 5.93 -19.13 -7.61
N TYR A 65 5.95 -18.16 -8.52
CA TYR A 65 6.17 -16.76 -8.17
C TYR A 65 5.04 -16.23 -7.28
N ARG A 66 3.78 -16.42 -7.66
CA ARG A 66 2.60 -16.01 -6.87
C ARG A 66 2.55 -16.69 -5.49
N ALA A 67 2.86 -17.98 -5.41
CA ALA A 67 2.92 -18.70 -4.15
C ALA A 67 4.01 -18.14 -3.22
N ASN A 68 5.20 -17.82 -3.76
CA ASN A 68 6.26 -17.17 -2.98
C ASN A 68 5.89 -15.76 -2.54
N LEU A 69 5.19 -14.99 -3.38
CA LEU A 69 4.66 -13.68 -2.98
C LEU A 69 3.68 -13.81 -1.81
N ALA A 70 2.72 -14.73 -1.93
CA ALA A 70 1.73 -14.96 -0.88
C ALA A 70 2.38 -15.39 0.44
N ALA A 71 3.40 -16.26 0.39
CA ALA A 71 4.13 -16.69 1.57
C ALA A 71 4.89 -15.54 2.25
N ILE A 72 5.65 -14.75 1.49
CA ILE A 72 6.41 -13.61 2.01
C ILE A 72 5.47 -12.56 2.61
N THR A 73 4.34 -12.29 1.95
CA THR A 73 3.34 -11.34 2.46
C THR A 73 2.66 -11.90 3.71
N ALA A 74 2.25 -13.17 3.73
CA ALA A 74 1.60 -13.78 4.89
C ALA A 74 2.49 -13.78 6.15
N GLU A 75 3.79 -14.03 6.02
CA GLU A 75 4.74 -13.94 7.13
C GLU A 75 4.84 -12.53 7.74
N ARG A 76 4.67 -11.49 6.92
CA ARG A 76 4.80 -10.08 7.35
C ARG A 76 3.47 -9.40 7.64
N GLN A 77 2.36 -9.98 7.20
CA GLN A 77 1.01 -9.44 7.40
C GLN A 77 0.66 -9.13 8.86
N PRO A 78 0.92 -10.01 9.85
CA PRO A 78 0.57 -9.68 11.24
C PRO A 78 1.37 -8.49 11.79
N GLU A 79 2.61 -8.30 11.32
CA GLU A 79 3.45 -7.15 11.68
C GLU A 79 2.95 -5.85 11.04
N ILE A 80 2.61 -5.89 9.74
CA ILE A 80 2.01 -4.77 9.00
C ILE A 80 0.68 -4.36 9.65
N ASP A 81 -0.18 -5.32 9.95
CA ASP A 81 -1.49 -5.06 10.57
C ASP A 81 -1.32 -4.46 11.98
N ALA A 82 -0.36 -4.95 12.76
CA ALA A 82 -0.07 -4.42 14.08
C ALA A 82 0.44 -2.97 14.02
N LEU A 83 1.37 -2.65 13.11
CA LEU A 83 1.88 -1.30 12.92
C LEU A 83 0.81 -0.36 12.35
N SER A 84 -0.02 -0.83 11.41
CA SER A 84 -1.13 -0.07 10.85
C SER A 84 -2.16 0.31 11.90
N ARG A 85 -2.52 -0.63 12.79
CA ARG A 85 -3.39 -0.34 13.94
C ARG A 85 -2.75 0.66 14.92
N LYS A 86 -1.44 0.58 15.14
CA LYS A 86 -0.72 1.56 15.99
C LYS A 86 -0.72 2.94 15.35
N LEU A 87 -0.52 3.02 14.03
CA LEU A 87 -0.57 4.28 13.28
C LEU A 87 -1.96 4.93 13.39
N ALA A 88 -3.02 4.17 13.14
CA ALA A 88 -4.40 4.67 13.26
C ALA A 88 -4.71 5.21 14.67
N ARG A 89 -4.21 4.54 15.72
CA ARG A 89 -4.36 5.02 17.11
C ARG A 89 -3.58 6.31 17.37
N GLN A 90 -2.38 6.44 16.80
CA GLN A 90 -1.61 7.68 16.93
C GLN A 90 -2.26 8.83 16.17
N ASP A 91 -2.78 8.58 14.96
CA ASP A 91 -3.46 9.60 14.16
C ASP A 91 -4.71 10.11 14.87
N ALA A 92 -5.51 9.21 15.46
CA ALA A 92 -6.64 9.58 16.31
C ALA A 92 -6.22 10.38 17.56
N ALA A 93 -5.12 9.99 18.21
CA ALA A 93 -4.62 10.70 19.39
C ALA A 93 -4.10 12.11 19.06
N ILE A 94 -3.41 12.27 17.93
CA ILE A 94 -2.96 13.57 17.42
C ILE A 94 -4.16 14.43 17.07
N ALA A 95 -5.15 13.90 16.35
CA ALA A 95 -6.36 14.63 15.99
C ALA A 95 -7.13 15.13 17.22
N ALA A 96 -7.34 14.25 18.21
CA ALA A 96 -7.98 14.63 19.46
C ALA A 96 -7.16 15.65 20.26
N PHE A 97 -5.83 15.58 20.21
CA PHE A 97 -4.94 16.57 20.84
C PHE A 97 -5.08 17.93 20.17
N CYS A 98 -5.04 17.97 18.84
CA CYS A 98 -5.20 19.18 18.05
C CYS A 98 -6.56 19.84 18.28
N GLN A 99 -7.65 19.07 18.29
CA GLN A 99 -9.00 19.57 18.59
C GLN A 99 -9.09 20.22 19.98
N ARG A 100 -8.52 19.58 21.01
CA ARG A 100 -8.54 20.12 22.38
C ARG A 100 -7.74 21.40 22.55
N HIS A 101 -6.71 21.62 21.73
CA HIS A 101 -5.82 22.77 21.82
C HIS A 101 -6.10 23.84 20.75
N GLY A 102 -7.18 23.70 19.96
CA GLY A 102 -7.53 24.65 18.90
C GLY A 102 -6.49 24.72 17.78
N LEU A 103 -5.62 23.71 17.67
CA LEU A 103 -4.64 23.59 16.60
C LEU A 103 -5.37 22.99 15.41
N THR A 104 -5.96 23.84 14.58
CA THR A 104 -6.80 23.42 13.45
C THR A 104 -6.00 22.51 12.51
N GLN A 105 -6.21 21.19 12.58
CA GLN A 105 -5.80 20.23 11.55
C GLN A 105 -6.72 20.38 10.32
N GLY A 106 -6.90 21.59 9.81
CA GLY A 106 -7.90 21.96 8.80
C GLY A 106 -7.66 21.40 7.40
N SER A 107 -7.15 20.18 7.27
CA SER A 107 -6.79 19.56 5.99
C SER A 107 -7.18 18.08 5.87
N LEU A 108 -7.28 17.33 6.97
CA LEU A 108 -7.61 15.90 6.91
C LEU A 108 -9.10 15.63 6.71
N ASP A 109 -9.97 16.44 7.33
CA ASP A 109 -11.43 16.30 7.15
C ASP A 109 -11.87 16.69 5.72
N SER A 110 -11.17 17.62 5.07
CA SER A 110 -11.42 18.01 3.67
C SER A 110 -10.96 16.96 2.65
N ALA A 111 -9.90 16.19 2.95
CA ALA A 111 -9.41 15.13 2.05
C ALA A 111 -10.29 13.86 2.12
N ALA A 112 -10.82 13.53 3.31
CA ALA A 112 -11.80 12.45 3.49
C ALA A 112 -13.13 12.80 2.79
N ALA A 113 -13.64 14.02 2.96
CA ALA A 113 -14.83 14.49 2.25
C ALA A 113 -14.67 14.53 0.72
N ALA A 114 -13.47 14.88 0.22
CA ALA A 114 -13.18 14.87 -1.22
C ALA A 114 -13.05 13.44 -1.80
N SER A 115 -12.58 12.47 -1.02
CA SER A 115 -12.44 11.08 -1.47
C SER A 115 -13.77 10.30 -1.44
N ASP A 116 -14.68 10.61 -0.51
CA ASP A 116 -16.05 10.08 -0.55
C ASP A 116 -16.87 10.71 -1.70
N ALA A 117 -16.71 12.01 -1.99
CA ALA A 117 -17.36 12.66 -3.14
C ALA A 117 -16.89 12.12 -4.51
N ALA A 118 -15.68 11.56 -4.59
CA ALA A 118 -15.15 10.95 -5.81
C ALA A 118 -15.71 9.54 -6.07
N ARG A 119 -16.13 8.80 -5.03
CA ARG A 119 -16.76 7.48 -5.18
C ARG A 119 -18.16 7.54 -5.77
N ASP A 120 -18.96 8.55 -5.42
CA ASP A 120 -20.33 8.69 -5.93
C ASP A 120 -20.39 9.10 -7.42
N ARG A 121 -19.31 9.68 -7.97
CA ARG A 121 -19.31 10.17 -9.37
C ARG A 121 -18.93 9.12 -10.41
N ALA A 122 -18.41 7.96 -10.01
CA ALA A 122 -17.99 6.89 -10.92
C ALA A 122 -19.12 5.94 -11.36
N GLY A 123 -20.36 6.17 -10.91
CA GLY A 123 -21.51 5.28 -11.17
C GLY A 123 -22.30 5.55 -12.45
N VAL A 124 -22.02 6.61 -13.22
CA VAL A 124 -22.86 6.98 -14.38
C VAL A 124 -22.02 7.37 -15.59
N MET A 125 -21.59 6.38 -16.40
CA MET A 125 -21.62 6.47 -17.87
C MET A 125 -21.05 5.20 -18.49
N ALA A 126 -21.93 4.36 -19.03
CA ALA A 126 -21.60 3.42 -20.09
C ALA A 126 -22.49 3.75 -21.30
N PRO A 127 -21.92 4.03 -22.49
CA PRO A 127 -22.69 3.88 -23.71
C PRO A 127 -22.20 2.64 -24.46
N SER A 128 -23.11 1.67 -24.55
CA SER A 128 -23.13 0.59 -25.53
C SER A 128 -22.91 1.16 -26.94
N ARG A 129 -21.95 0.65 -27.71
CA ARG A 129 -21.89 0.90 -29.15
C ARG A 129 -21.85 -0.39 -29.96
N SER A 130 -22.98 -0.56 -30.64
CA SER A 130 -23.43 -1.63 -31.51
C SER A 130 -22.47 -2.01 -32.64
N GLN A 131 -22.43 -3.32 -32.88
CA GLN A 131 -22.17 -4.10 -34.09
C GLN A 131 -22.57 -3.43 -35.43
N ARG A 132 -21.90 -3.91 -36.50
CA ARG A 132 -22.05 -3.72 -37.98
C ARG A 132 -20.91 -2.86 -38.55
N VAL A 133 -20.23 -3.21 -39.64
CA VAL A 133 -20.74 -3.68 -40.94
C VAL A 133 -19.65 -4.54 -41.62
N CYS A 134 -20.10 -5.56 -42.37
CA CYS A 134 -19.33 -6.36 -43.34
C CYS A 134 -18.80 -5.48 -44.49
N ASP A 135 -17.72 -5.86 -45.17
CA ASP A 135 -17.76 -5.97 -46.64
C ASP A 135 -16.52 -6.71 -47.16
N HIS A 136 -16.79 -7.62 -48.10
CA HIS A 136 -15.82 -8.29 -48.95
C HIS A 136 -15.84 -7.60 -50.31
N GLY A 137 -14.66 -7.35 -50.87
CA GLY A 137 -14.45 -6.90 -52.24
C GLY A 137 -12.99 -7.11 -52.61
#